data_AF-A0A840XHK6-F1
#
_entry.id   AF-A0A840XHK6-F1
#
_cell.length_a   1.000
_cell.length_b   1.000
_cell.length_c   1.000
_cell.angle_alpha   90.00
_cell.angle_beta   90.00
_cell.angle_gamma   90.00
#
_symmetry.space_group_name_H-M   'P 1'
#
loop_
_entity.id
_entity.type
_entity.pdbx_description
1 polymer ?
#
loop_
_entity_poly.entity_id
_entity_poly.type
_entity_poly.pdbx_seq_one_letter_code
_entity_poly.pdbx_strand_id
1 'polypeptide(L)'
;MRGALRATGLALIGLSLVLPLALLSVVVVAAEQQVTSRASAAQQSETAAPYAQTFAMTILEEQRTIDLWLVDLDTEPFFRQTITAGGTVVSDQIYRFDERALYTSDGGSPDAPAWSVLSPVEPEALGLPDLSAGPAQWAAQFGAGEQQIPLADGTTVNVVIHAVDDPIDPAIFTLPPDAVVTPAGP
;
A
#
# COMPACT_ATOMS: atom_id res chain seq x y z
N MET A 1 2.96 61.52 29.06
CA MET A 1 2.57 61.03 27.72
C MET A 1 3.42 59.79 27.44
N ARG A 2 2.84 58.58 27.48
CA ARG A 2 2.62 57.66 26.32
C ARG A 2 3.90 57.49 25.46
N GLY A 3 4.53 56.33 25.22
CA GLY A 3 4.33 54.90 25.49
C GLY A 3 5.63 54.14 25.10
N ALA A 4 5.96 53.00 25.71
CA ALA A 4 6.12 51.63 25.13
C ALA A 4 6.51 51.58 23.62
N LEU A 5 7.42 50.74 23.08
CA LEU A 5 7.87 49.36 23.32
C LEU A 5 9.37 49.23 22.93
N ARG A 6 10.28 48.59 23.69
CA ARG A 6 10.68 47.15 23.73
C ARG A 6 11.02 46.45 22.40
N ALA A 7 12.31 46.11 22.25
CA ALA A 7 12.89 44.88 21.68
C ALA A 7 14.40 44.90 22.07
N THR A 8 15.00 44.13 22.98
CA THR A 8 14.97 42.68 23.31
C THR A 8 15.07 41.82 22.07
N GLY A 9 16.08 41.01 21.81
CA GLY A 9 17.34 40.69 22.47
C GLY A 9 17.99 39.67 21.53
N LEU A 10 19.16 39.99 20.99
CA LEU A 10 19.80 39.21 19.93
C LEU A 10 20.83 38.30 20.59
N ALA A 11 20.44 37.05 20.83
CA ALA A 11 21.38 36.01 21.18
C ALA A 11 20.79 34.65 20.82
N LEU A 12 21.59 33.87 20.07
CA LEU A 12 21.86 32.44 20.25
C LEU A 12 21.61 31.53 19.04
N ILE A 13 22.72 30.88 18.67
CA ILE A 13 22.85 29.52 18.15
C ILE A 13 22.65 29.37 16.63
N GLY A 14 23.73 29.67 15.91
CA GLY A 14 24.01 29.04 14.63
C GLY A 14 24.51 27.62 14.86
N LEU A 15 23.59 26.66 14.96
CA LEU A 15 23.87 25.24 14.81
C LEU A 15 22.63 24.52 14.27
N SER A 16 22.61 24.28 12.97
CA SER A 16 21.77 23.29 12.27
C SER A 16 22.46 23.12 10.89
N LEU A 17 23.27 22.10 10.57
CA LEU A 17 22.98 20.65 10.60
C LEU A 17 21.50 20.46 10.19
N VAL A 18 21.12 19.98 9.02
CA VAL A 18 21.60 18.82 8.25
C VAL A 18 21.00 18.97 6.84
N LEU A 19 21.77 18.77 5.78
CA LEU A 19 21.20 18.41 4.47
C LEU A 19 20.72 16.95 4.59
N PRO A 20 19.53 16.61 4.06
CA PRO A 20 19.63 15.92 2.78
C PRO A 20 18.53 16.31 1.79
N LEU A 21 18.96 16.38 0.52
CA LEU A 21 18.09 16.06 -0.60
C LEU A 21 17.51 14.65 -0.37
N ALA A 22 16.25 14.57 0.02
CA ALA A 22 15.44 13.36 -0.01
C ALA A 22 14.02 13.76 -0.44
N LEU A 23 13.95 14.39 -1.61
CA LEU A 23 12.70 14.65 -2.32
C LEU A 23 12.83 13.84 -3.59
N LEU A 24 12.27 12.63 -3.61
CA LEU A 24 11.65 11.95 -4.76
C LEU A 24 11.43 10.45 -4.43
N SER A 25 10.19 10.00 -4.62
CA SER A 25 9.84 8.63 -5.03
C SER A 25 9.85 7.49 -4.00
N VAL A 26 9.25 7.67 -2.82
CA VAL A 26 8.65 6.54 -2.08
C VAL A 26 7.17 6.86 -1.85
N VAL A 27 6.39 6.80 -2.92
CA VAL A 27 4.93 6.61 -2.86
C VAL A 27 4.65 5.15 -3.18
N VAL A 28 5.35 4.26 -2.50
CA VAL A 28 4.92 2.87 -2.39
C VAL A 28 4.09 2.85 -1.11
N VAL A 29 2.89 2.27 -1.13
CA VAL A 29 2.09 2.00 0.08
C VAL A 29 1.41 3.20 0.77
N ALA A 30 1.16 4.36 0.15
CA ALA A 30 0.50 5.46 0.91
C ALA A 30 -0.96 5.15 1.33
N ALA A 31 -1.71 4.41 0.52
CA ALA A 31 -3.10 4.04 0.84
C ALA A 31 -3.17 2.85 1.81
N GLU A 32 -2.35 1.82 1.60
CA GLU A 32 -2.26 0.66 2.47
C GLU A 32 -1.60 0.99 3.80
N GLN A 33 -0.59 1.88 3.86
CA GLN A 33 -0.05 2.32 5.15
C GLN A 33 -1.14 2.97 5.97
N GLN A 34 -2.14 3.66 5.39
CA GLN A 34 -3.24 4.20 6.19
C GLN A 34 -4.16 3.09 6.71
N VAL A 35 -4.59 2.15 5.88
CA VAL A 35 -5.51 1.08 6.30
C VAL A 35 -4.81 0.09 7.24
N THR A 36 -3.61 -0.37 6.88
CA THR A 36 -2.76 -1.25 7.70
C THR A 36 -2.30 -0.55 8.97
N SER A 37 -1.83 0.71 8.96
CA SER A 37 -1.48 1.40 10.22
C SER A 37 -2.69 1.62 11.13
N ARG A 38 -3.88 1.86 10.57
CA ARG A 38 -5.14 1.95 11.32
C ARG A 38 -5.63 0.59 11.81
N ALA A 39 -5.30 -0.51 11.13
CA ALA A 39 -5.60 -1.86 11.59
C ALA A 39 -4.64 -2.29 12.71
N SER A 40 -3.33 -2.11 12.51
CA SER A 40 -2.27 -2.51 13.44
C SER A 40 -2.35 -1.78 14.79
N ALA A 41 -2.87 -0.55 14.83
CA ALA A 41 -3.06 0.19 16.08
C ALA A 41 -4.14 -0.42 17.00
N ALA A 42 -5.06 -1.25 16.48
CA ALA A 42 -6.12 -1.88 17.26
C ALA A 42 -5.65 -3.13 18.02
N GLN A 43 -4.57 -3.77 17.58
CA GLN A 43 -4.21 -5.13 18.00
C GLN A 43 -2.72 -5.22 18.39
N GLN A 44 -2.33 -4.47 19.43
CA GLN A 44 -1.17 -4.85 20.24
C GLN A 44 -1.54 -6.06 21.10
N SER A 45 -1.41 -7.27 20.55
CA SER A 45 -1.41 -8.51 21.32
C SER A 45 -0.13 -9.27 21.04
N GLU A 46 0.60 -9.63 22.11
CA GLU A 46 1.96 -10.20 22.15
C GLU A 46 2.09 -11.63 21.57
N THR A 47 1.22 -12.04 20.65
CA THR A 47 1.36 -13.30 19.91
C THR A 47 1.08 -13.01 18.44
N ALA A 48 1.99 -13.40 17.55
CA ALA A 48 1.77 -13.30 16.12
C ALA A 48 0.47 -14.05 15.79
N ALA A 49 -0.58 -13.28 15.47
CA ALA A 49 -1.84 -13.86 15.05
C ALA A 49 -1.61 -14.60 13.72
N PRO A 50 -2.34 -15.71 13.47
CA PRO A 50 -2.28 -16.35 12.16
C PRO A 50 -2.75 -15.37 11.08
N TYR A 51 -2.10 -15.44 9.92
CA TYR A 51 -2.44 -14.67 8.73
C TYR A 51 -2.36 -15.58 7.49
N ALA A 52 -3.10 -15.22 6.45
CA ALA A 52 -3.16 -15.98 5.20
C ALA A 52 -1.92 -15.70 4.36
N GLN A 53 -1.33 -16.73 3.76
CA GLN A 53 -0.18 -16.56 2.86
C GLN A 53 -0.61 -16.16 1.46
N THR A 54 -1.79 -16.62 1.05
CA THR A 54 -2.41 -16.33 -0.24
C THR A 54 -3.84 -15.84 -0.02
N PHE A 55 -4.23 -14.73 -0.65
CA PHE A 55 -5.62 -14.27 -0.61
C PHE A 55 -5.96 -13.34 -1.77
N ALA A 56 -7.26 -13.21 -2.04
CA ALA A 56 -7.81 -12.18 -2.89
C ALA A 56 -8.95 -11.47 -2.15
N MET A 57 -8.95 -10.14 -2.13
CA MET A 57 -10.01 -9.38 -1.48
C MET A 57 -10.26 -8.02 -2.14
N THR A 58 -11.45 -7.50 -1.91
CA THR A 58 -11.86 -6.15 -2.29
C THR A 58 -12.21 -5.36 -1.04
N ILE A 59 -11.53 -4.24 -0.82
CA ILE A 59 -11.83 -3.28 0.23
C ILE A 59 -12.70 -2.18 -0.38
N LEU A 60 -13.86 -1.94 0.22
CA LEU A 60 -14.85 -0.97 -0.24
C LEU A 60 -14.81 0.26 0.68
N GLU A 61 -14.33 1.37 0.15
CA GLU A 61 -14.37 2.68 0.80
C GLU A 61 -15.41 3.59 0.10
N GLU A 62 -15.80 4.69 0.74
CA GLU A 62 -16.90 5.55 0.24
C GLU A 62 -16.71 6.07 -1.19
N GLN A 63 -15.46 6.31 -1.62
CA GLN A 63 -15.14 6.95 -2.89
C GLN A 63 -14.25 6.11 -3.79
N ARG A 64 -13.81 4.94 -3.32
CA ARG A 64 -12.90 4.07 -4.06
C ARG A 64 -13.03 2.61 -3.63
N THR A 65 -12.63 1.74 -4.53
CA THR A 65 -12.49 0.31 -4.32
C THR A 65 -11.01 -0.05 -4.44
N ILE A 66 -10.52 -0.90 -3.54
CA ILE A 66 -9.15 -1.41 -3.56
C ILE A 66 -9.23 -2.91 -3.70
N ASP A 67 -8.84 -3.43 -4.86
CA ASP A 67 -8.69 -4.87 -5.08
C ASP A 67 -7.26 -5.29 -4.78
N LEU A 68 -7.09 -6.34 -3.97
CA LEU A 68 -5.82 -6.86 -3.50
C LEU A 68 -5.72 -8.35 -3.83
N TRP A 69 -4.58 -8.74 -4.38
CA TRP A 69 -4.19 -10.13 -4.60
C TRP A 69 -2.79 -10.34 -4.06
N LEU A 70 -2.61 -11.43 -3.32
CA LEU A 70 -1.35 -11.81 -2.73
C LEU A 70 -1.17 -13.32 -2.83
N VAL A 71 0.01 -13.77 -3.21
CA VAL A 71 0.45 -15.17 -3.20
C VAL A 71 1.77 -15.25 -2.44
N ASP A 72 1.91 -16.26 -1.58
CA ASP A 72 3.17 -16.63 -0.90
C ASP A 72 3.90 -15.48 -0.18
N LEU A 73 3.18 -14.76 0.70
CA LEU A 73 3.65 -13.55 1.40
C LEU A 73 5.08 -13.65 1.96
N ASP A 74 5.40 -14.72 2.68
CA ASP A 74 6.67 -14.81 3.43
C ASP A 74 7.86 -15.30 2.61
N THR A 75 7.61 -15.97 1.49
CA THR A 75 8.65 -16.70 0.76
C THR A 75 8.91 -16.13 -0.61
N GLU A 76 7.89 -16.08 -1.47
CA GLU A 76 8.02 -15.69 -2.87
C GLU A 76 6.84 -14.79 -3.29
N PRO A 77 6.66 -13.60 -2.66
CA PRO A 77 5.44 -12.84 -2.79
C PRO A 77 5.16 -12.32 -4.20
N PHE A 78 4.04 -12.72 -4.77
CA PHE A 78 3.41 -12.01 -5.88
C PHE A 78 2.28 -11.16 -5.34
N PHE A 79 2.25 -9.89 -5.71
CA PHE A 79 1.28 -8.95 -5.19
C PHE A 79 0.71 -8.09 -6.31
N ARG A 80 -0.60 -7.83 -6.26
CA ARG A 80 -1.25 -6.83 -7.08
C ARG A 80 -2.22 -6.01 -6.24
N GLN A 81 -2.21 -4.70 -6.48
CA GLN A 81 -3.22 -3.79 -5.98
C GLN A 81 -3.78 -2.97 -7.14
N THR A 82 -5.10 -2.90 -7.23
CA THR A 82 -5.78 -2.01 -8.15
C THR A 82 -6.73 -1.10 -7.38
N ILE A 83 -6.57 0.22 -7.53
CA ILE A 83 -7.44 1.23 -6.93
C ILE A 83 -8.34 1.82 -8.00
N THR A 84 -9.64 1.68 -7.82
CA THR A 84 -10.67 2.25 -8.69
C THR A 84 -11.41 3.36 -7.98
N ALA A 85 -11.48 4.55 -8.57
CA ALA A 85 -12.26 5.68 -8.05
C ALA A 85 -13.16 6.24 -9.15
N GLY A 86 -14.44 6.45 -8.85
CA GLY A 86 -15.42 6.92 -9.84
C GLY A 86 -15.56 6.02 -11.08
N GLY A 87 -15.33 4.71 -10.92
CA GLY A 87 -15.36 3.73 -12.01
C GLY A 87 -14.12 3.72 -12.92
N THR A 88 -13.07 4.46 -12.57
CA THR A 88 -11.80 4.51 -13.32
C THR A 88 -10.67 3.98 -12.46
N VAL A 89 -9.77 3.18 -13.03
CA VAL A 89 -8.53 2.75 -12.35
C VAL A 89 -7.63 3.98 -12.21
N VAL A 90 -7.37 4.39 -10.98
CA VAL A 90 -6.52 5.52 -10.64
C VAL A 90 -5.12 5.11 -10.21
N SER A 91 -4.94 3.85 -9.83
CA SER A 91 -3.63 3.25 -9.56
C SER A 91 -3.71 1.74 -9.78
N ASP A 92 -2.69 1.18 -10.41
CA ASP A 92 -2.49 -0.27 -10.53
C ASP A 92 -1.03 -0.59 -10.24
N GLN A 93 -0.78 -1.60 -9.42
CA GLN A 93 0.53 -1.97 -8.94
C GLN A 93 0.69 -3.47 -8.99
N ILE A 94 1.79 -3.95 -9.55
CA ILE A 94 2.10 -5.37 -9.64
C ILE A 94 3.53 -5.58 -9.18
N TYR A 95 3.72 -6.30 -8.09
CA TYR A 95 5.02 -6.80 -7.69
C TYR A 95 5.17 -8.26 -8.10
N ARG A 96 6.31 -8.57 -8.72
CA ARG A 96 6.69 -9.92 -9.12
C ARG A 96 7.99 -10.31 -8.45
N PHE A 97 7.95 -11.37 -7.64
CA PHE A 97 9.09 -11.84 -6.87
C PHE A 97 10.23 -12.33 -7.76
N ASP A 98 9.91 -13.13 -8.78
CA ASP A 98 10.86 -13.72 -9.73
C ASP A 98 11.67 -12.66 -10.49
N GLU A 99 11.05 -11.51 -10.77
CA GLU A 99 11.67 -10.38 -11.43
C GLU A 99 12.27 -9.35 -10.45
N ARG A 100 11.95 -9.45 -9.15
CA ARG A 100 12.27 -8.42 -8.14
C ARG A 100 11.89 -7.02 -8.63
N ALA A 101 10.69 -6.90 -9.20
CA ALA A 101 10.26 -5.70 -9.91
C ALA A 101 8.87 -5.27 -9.44
N LEU A 102 8.72 -3.98 -9.16
CA LEU A 102 7.44 -3.32 -8.96
C LEU A 102 7.06 -2.56 -10.22
N TYR A 103 5.94 -2.93 -10.81
CA TYR A 103 5.30 -2.22 -11.90
C TYR A 103 4.19 -1.34 -11.35
N THR A 104 4.13 -0.09 -11.78
CA THR A 104 3.06 0.83 -11.39
C THR A 104 2.48 1.54 -12.60
N SER A 105 1.16 1.76 -12.59
CA SER A 105 0.47 2.59 -13.56
C SER A 105 -0.44 3.54 -12.77
N ASP A 106 -0.22 4.83 -12.90
CA ASP A 106 -1.10 5.85 -12.35
C ASP A 106 -2.14 6.24 -13.40
N GLY A 107 -3.40 6.38 -12.98
CA GLY A 107 -4.59 6.56 -13.82
C GLY A 107 -4.33 7.26 -15.15
N GLY A 108 -4.22 6.44 -16.20
CA GLY A 108 -3.94 6.84 -17.57
C GLY A 108 -5.02 6.34 -18.53
N SER A 109 -4.75 6.41 -19.84
CA SER A 109 -5.69 5.88 -20.84
C SER A 109 -5.96 4.39 -20.58
N PRO A 110 -7.23 3.96 -20.47
CA PRO A 110 -7.56 2.54 -20.27
C PRO A 110 -7.10 1.66 -21.44
N ASP A 111 -6.97 2.25 -22.63
CA ASP A 111 -6.58 1.54 -23.86
C ASP A 111 -5.05 1.33 -23.98
N ALA A 112 -4.26 2.07 -23.22
CA ALA A 112 -2.79 1.99 -23.24
C ALA A 112 -2.22 2.53 -21.93
N PRO A 113 -2.33 1.77 -20.82
CA PRO A 113 -1.76 2.22 -19.55
C PRO A 113 -0.24 2.33 -19.69
N ALA A 114 0.29 3.51 -19.37
CA ALA A 114 1.71 3.72 -19.27
C ALA A 114 2.18 3.17 -17.93
N TRP A 115 3.04 2.16 -17.97
CA TRP A 115 3.59 1.54 -16.78
C TRP A 115 5.00 2.05 -16.52
N SER A 116 5.31 2.27 -15.25
CA SER A 116 6.68 2.44 -14.80
C SER A 116 7.17 1.18 -14.09
N VAL A 117 8.48 0.91 -14.14
CA VAL A 117 9.10 -0.21 -13.42
C VAL A 117 10.21 0.26 -12.50
N LEU A 118 10.15 -0.18 -11.25
CA LEU A 118 11.23 -0.05 -10.27
C LEU A 118 11.84 -1.44 -10.05
N SER A 119 13.13 -1.58 -10.36
CA SER A 119 13.88 -2.84 -10.20
C SER A 119 15.38 -2.57 -10.05
N PRO A 120 16.11 -3.32 -9.20
CA PRO A 120 15.59 -4.36 -8.30
C PRO A 120 14.93 -3.76 -7.05
N VAL A 121 13.90 -4.43 -6.53
CA VAL A 121 13.28 -4.08 -5.25
C VAL A 121 12.92 -5.32 -4.43
N GLU A 122 13.35 -5.32 -3.18
CA GLU A 122 13.06 -6.39 -2.22
C GLU A 122 11.68 -6.21 -1.57
N PRO A 123 10.98 -7.30 -1.18
CA PRO A 123 9.65 -7.23 -0.57
C PRO A 123 9.58 -6.31 0.66
N GLU A 124 10.63 -6.29 1.48
CA GLU A 124 10.71 -5.48 2.70
C GLU A 124 10.77 -3.98 2.39
N ALA A 125 11.42 -3.59 1.28
CA ALA A 125 11.47 -2.21 0.82
C ALA A 125 10.10 -1.70 0.35
N LEU A 126 9.20 -2.63 -0.01
CA LEU A 126 7.83 -2.36 -0.40
C LEU A 126 6.85 -2.44 0.77
N GLY A 127 7.29 -2.78 1.99
CA GLY A 127 6.40 -2.98 3.13
C GLY A 127 5.41 -4.15 2.99
N LEU A 128 5.66 -5.09 2.06
CA LEU A 128 4.78 -6.27 1.89
C LEU A 128 4.60 -7.07 3.19
N PRO A 129 5.65 -7.27 4.03
CA PRO A 129 5.46 -7.95 5.31
C PRO A 129 4.43 -7.31 6.24
N ASP A 130 4.16 -6.00 6.10
CA ASP A 130 3.17 -5.30 6.93
C ASP A 130 1.73 -5.76 6.63
N LEU A 131 1.50 -6.38 5.46
CA LEU A 131 0.20 -6.97 5.11
C LEU A 131 -0.21 -8.11 6.06
N SER A 132 0.76 -8.73 6.75
CA SER A 132 0.54 -9.76 7.79
C SER A 132 -0.27 -9.24 8.99
N ALA A 133 -0.27 -7.91 9.24
CA ALA A 133 -0.96 -7.26 10.35
C ALA A 133 -2.28 -6.57 9.94
N GLY A 134 -2.75 -6.79 8.72
CA GLY A 134 -4.00 -6.20 8.22
C GLY A 134 -4.72 -7.14 7.27
N PRO A 135 -4.67 -6.93 5.94
CA PRO A 135 -5.38 -7.75 4.96
C PRO A 135 -5.18 -9.26 5.13
N ALA A 136 -3.94 -9.73 5.29
CA ALA A 136 -3.66 -11.15 5.44
C ALA A 136 -4.25 -11.74 6.73
N GLN A 137 -4.22 -10.95 7.82
CA GLN A 137 -4.84 -11.33 9.09
C GLN A 137 -6.36 -11.39 8.96
N TRP A 138 -6.97 -10.41 8.30
CA TRP A 138 -8.41 -10.39 8.04
C TRP A 138 -8.86 -11.60 7.21
N ALA A 139 -8.12 -11.92 6.16
CA ALA A 139 -8.36 -13.10 5.33
C ALA A 139 -8.36 -14.38 6.19
N ALA A 140 -7.33 -14.59 7.01
CA ALA A 140 -7.25 -15.76 7.90
C ALA A 140 -8.33 -15.79 8.99
N GLN A 141 -8.70 -14.61 9.53
CA GLN A 141 -9.65 -14.51 10.62
C GLN A 141 -11.10 -14.74 10.17
N PHE A 142 -11.49 -14.14 9.05
CA PHE A 142 -12.89 -14.11 8.62
C PHE A 142 -13.22 -15.12 7.52
N GLY A 143 -12.23 -15.59 6.76
CA GLY A 143 -12.45 -16.45 5.60
C GLY A 143 -13.16 -15.72 4.45
N ALA A 144 -13.49 -16.46 3.38
CA ALA A 144 -14.19 -15.91 2.23
C ALA A 144 -15.60 -15.41 2.58
N GLY A 145 -16.01 -14.27 2.02
CA GLY A 145 -17.31 -13.65 2.22
C GLY A 145 -17.25 -12.13 2.43
N GLU A 146 -18.42 -11.53 2.58
CA GLU A 146 -18.57 -10.10 2.91
C GLU A 146 -18.40 -9.87 4.41
N GLN A 147 -17.59 -8.89 4.79
CA GLN A 147 -17.23 -8.58 6.16
C GLN A 147 -17.29 -7.07 6.42
N GLN A 148 -17.65 -6.72 7.65
CA GLN A 148 -17.51 -5.37 8.20
C GLN A 148 -16.41 -5.40 9.26
N ILE A 149 -15.28 -4.77 8.97
CA ILE A 149 -14.10 -4.82 9.81
C ILE A 149 -13.93 -3.47 10.52
N PRO A 150 -14.02 -3.44 11.88
CA PRO A 150 -13.74 -2.23 12.62
C PRO A 150 -12.24 -1.92 12.60
N LEU A 151 -11.89 -0.66 12.38
CA LEU A 151 -10.52 -0.16 12.43
C LEU A 151 -10.24 0.50 13.79
N ALA A 152 -8.96 0.70 14.15
CA ALA A 152 -8.58 1.27 15.46
C ALA A 152 -9.10 2.70 15.68
N ASP A 153 -9.35 3.45 14.61
CA ASP A 153 -9.87 4.80 14.65
C ASP A 153 -11.39 4.86 14.89
N GLY A 154 -12.03 3.70 15.11
CA GLY A 154 -13.47 3.57 15.34
C GLY A 154 -14.30 3.60 14.05
N THR A 155 -13.67 3.69 12.88
CA THR A 155 -14.36 3.52 11.60
C THR A 155 -14.55 2.03 11.28
N THR A 156 -15.37 1.73 10.28
CA THR A 156 -15.58 0.37 9.78
C THR A 156 -15.38 0.38 8.29
N VAL A 157 -14.66 -0.63 7.78
CA VAL A 157 -14.47 -0.84 6.36
C VAL A 157 -15.26 -2.08 5.92
N ASN A 158 -15.91 -1.99 4.77
CA ASN A 158 -16.55 -3.14 4.15
C ASN A 158 -15.51 -3.87 3.31
N VAL A 159 -15.38 -5.18 3.47
CA VAL A 159 -14.41 -6.00 2.74
C VAL A 159 -15.14 -7.20 2.16
N VAL A 160 -14.83 -7.57 0.92
CA VAL A 160 -15.24 -8.83 0.31
C VAL A 160 -13.99 -9.68 0.16
N ILE A 161 -13.89 -10.78 0.90
CA ILE A 161 -12.78 -11.72 0.79
C ILE A 161 -13.21 -12.79 -0.22
N HIS A 162 -12.53 -12.85 -1.37
CA HIS A 162 -12.90 -13.74 -2.47
C HIS A 162 -12.28 -15.12 -2.31
N ALA A 163 -11.04 -15.18 -1.81
CA ALA A 163 -10.25 -16.39 -1.70
C ALA A 163 -9.26 -16.29 -0.53
N VAL A 164 -9.04 -17.40 0.17
CA VAL A 164 -8.07 -17.52 1.27
C VAL A 164 -7.36 -18.86 1.14
N ASP A 165 -6.04 -18.81 0.98
CA ASP A 165 -5.16 -19.96 0.74
C ASP A 165 -5.59 -20.88 -0.43
N ASP A 166 -6.45 -20.36 -1.31
CA ASP A 166 -6.84 -20.97 -2.58
C ASP A 166 -5.92 -20.47 -3.72
N PRO A 167 -5.68 -21.28 -4.77
CA PRO A 167 -4.89 -20.85 -5.91
C PRO A 167 -5.47 -19.61 -6.61
N ILE A 168 -4.61 -18.62 -6.87
CA ILE A 168 -4.94 -17.42 -7.65
C ILE A 168 -4.43 -17.61 -9.08
N ASP A 169 -5.23 -17.21 -10.07
CA ASP A 169 -4.81 -17.25 -11.47
C ASP A 169 -3.56 -16.37 -11.68
N PRO A 170 -2.42 -16.94 -12.14
CA PRO A 170 -1.20 -16.18 -12.32
C PRO A 170 -1.34 -15.05 -13.34
N ALA A 171 -2.33 -15.10 -14.25
CA ALA A 171 -2.61 -14.02 -15.20
C ALA A 171 -2.91 -12.69 -14.49
N ILE A 172 -3.42 -12.72 -13.25
CA ILE A 172 -3.64 -11.51 -12.43
C ILE A 172 -2.35 -10.71 -12.24
N PHE A 173 -1.20 -11.37 -12.14
CA PHE A 173 0.08 -10.71 -11.94
C PHE A 173 0.79 -10.35 -13.25
N THR A 174 0.12 -10.50 -14.40
CA THR A 174 0.69 -10.13 -15.70
C THR A 174 0.34 -8.69 -16.07
N LEU A 175 1.24 -8.03 -16.77
CA LEU A 175 0.97 -6.72 -17.36
C LEU A 175 -0.01 -6.91 -18.53
N PRO A 176 -0.87 -5.93 -18.82
CA PRO A 176 -1.64 -5.93 -20.06
C PRO A 176 -0.72 -6.13 -21.28
N PRO A 177 -1.16 -6.84 -22.32
CA PRO A 177 -0.32 -7.19 -23.47
C PRO A 177 0.23 -5.97 -24.22
N ASP A 178 -0.49 -4.85 -24.19
CA ASP A 178 -0.10 -3.59 -24.84
C ASP A 178 0.56 -2.60 -23.86
N ALA A 179 0.98 -3.06 -22.68
CA ALA A 179 1.65 -2.21 -21.69
C ALA A 179 3.00 -1.70 -22.21
N VAL A 180 3.14 -0.37 -22.24
CA VAL A 180 4.44 0.28 -22.47
C VAL A 180 5.09 0.53 -21.12
N VAL A 181 6.24 -0.11 -20.88
CA VAL A 181 6.97 -0.01 -19.61
C VAL A 181 8.15 0.94 -19.75
N THR A 182 8.25 1.92 -18.85
CA THR A 182 9.40 2.81 -18.73
C THR A 182 10.09 2.61 -17.38
N PRO A 183 11.43 2.69 -17.29
CA PRO A 183 12.10 2.69 -15.99
C PRO A 183 11.64 3.88 -15.14
N ALA A 184 11.33 3.64 -13.87
CA ALA A 184 11.13 4.70 -12.90
C ALA A 184 12.42 5.53 -12.80
N GLY A 185 12.34 6.83 -13.05
CA GLY A 185 13.49 7.73 -12.98
C GLY A 185 14.02 7.88 -11.54
N PRO A 186 15.29 8.25 -11.36
CA PRO A 186 15.83 8.63 -10.05
C PRO A 186 15.19 9.91 -9.49
#